data_AF-A0A6P6FSS1-F1
#
_entry.id   AF-A0A6P6FSS1-F1
#
_cell.length_a   1.000
_cell.length_b   1.000
_cell.length_c   1.000
_cell.angle_alpha   90.00
_cell.angle_beta   90.00
_cell.angle_gamma   90.00
#
_symmetry.space_group_name_H-M   'P 1'
#
loop_
_entity.id
_entity.type
_entity.pdbx_description
1 polymer ?
#
loop_
_entity_poly.entity_id
_entity_poly.type
_entity_poly.pdbx_seq_one_letter_code
_entity_poly.pdbx_strand_id
1 'polypeptide(L)'
;MEVPNEIAQNKMFHQGLDKKGRPIMVVFGARHFQNKLGGLEEFKRYVVFGLDKLCSRIAVGQEKFVAIGDLQGWGYANSDIRGYLAALSILQDYYPERLGKLFLVHVPYIFMAAWKIIYPFIDNKTKKKIVFVENKNIKSTLLEDIDESQLPQIYGGRLPLVPIHEC
;
A
#
# COMPACT_ATOMS: atom_id res chain seq x y z
N MET A 1 -2.78 7.01 19.99
CA MET A 1 -3.15 5.91 19.06
C MET A 1 -2.17 4.78 19.33
N GLU A 2 -2.61 3.72 20.00
CA GLU A 2 -1.75 2.58 20.33
C GLU A 2 -1.91 1.51 19.26
N VAL A 3 -0.98 1.50 18.31
CA VAL A 3 -0.82 0.45 17.28
C VAL A 3 0.60 -0.17 17.31
N PRO A 4 1.17 -0.46 18.50
CA PRO A 4 2.58 -0.87 18.62
C PRO A 4 2.88 -2.21 17.93
N ASN A 5 1.94 -3.17 17.90
CA ASN A 5 2.16 -4.46 17.26
C ASN A 5 2.24 -4.32 15.74
N GLU A 6 1.48 -3.38 15.19
CA GLU A 6 1.45 -3.07 13.76
C GLU A 6 2.68 -2.27 13.33
N ILE A 7 3.12 -1.31 14.17
CA ILE A 7 4.35 -0.55 13.95
C ILE A 7 5.58 -1.47 13.97
N ALA A 8 5.65 -2.40 14.93
CA ALA A 8 6.76 -3.35 15.07
C ALA A 8 6.96 -4.24 13.83
N GLN A 9 5.91 -4.45 13.03
CA GLN A 9 6.01 -5.20 11.77
C GLN A 9 6.71 -4.44 10.65
N ASN A 10 6.95 -3.13 10.81
CA ASN A 10 7.70 -2.27 9.90
C ASN A 10 7.32 -2.48 8.42
N LYS A 11 6.01 -2.38 8.13
CA LYS A 11 5.41 -2.80 6.85
C LYS A 11 4.87 -1.68 5.98
N MET A 12 4.88 -0.44 6.47
CA MET A 12 4.41 0.72 5.72
C MET A 12 5.44 1.83 5.77
N PHE A 13 5.70 2.41 4.61
CA PHE A 13 6.72 3.42 4.39
C PHE A 13 6.14 4.56 3.57
N HIS A 14 6.63 5.76 3.87
CA HIS A 14 6.49 6.89 2.98
C HIS A 14 7.59 6.90 1.94
N GLN A 15 7.22 7.41 0.78
CA GLN A 15 8.08 7.66 -0.34
C GLN A 15 7.72 9.03 -0.92
N GLY A 16 8.60 9.59 -1.76
CA GLY A 16 8.43 10.90 -2.39
C GLY A 16 7.15 11.08 -3.22
N LEU A 17 7.23 11.94 -4.23
CA LEU A 17 6.06 12.26 -5.06
C LEU A 17 6.13 11.53 -6.40
N ASP A 18 4.97 11.19 -6.94
CA ASP A 18 4.88 10.82 -8.34
C ASP A 18 4.96 12.07 -9.24
N LYS A 19 5.02 11.89 -10.56
CA LYS A 19 5.09 12.99 -11.55
C LYS A 19 3.86 13.91 -11.55
N LYS A 20 2.78 13.52 -10.86
CA LYS A 20 1.56 14.33 -10.68
C LYS A 20 1.51 15.01 -9.31
N GLY A 21 2.59 14.96 -8.54
CA GLY A 21 2.68 15.54 -7.20
C GLY A 21 1.88 14.77 -6.14
N ARG A 22 1.51 13.50 -6.39
CA ARG A 22 0.80 12.65 -5.42
C ARG A 22 1.82 11.99 -4.50
N PRO A 23 1.63 12.02 -3.17
CA PRO A 23 2.52 11.30 -2.25
C PRO A 23 2.39 9.79 -2.46
N ILE A 24 3.52 9.10 -2.29
CA ILE A 24 3.64 7.66 -2.51
C ILE A 24 3.74 6.96 -1.15
N MET A 25 2.98 5.88 -0.97
CA MET A 25 3.17 4.92 0.12
C MET A 25 3.68 3.58 -0.43
N VAL A 26 4.53 2.91 0.34
CA VAL A 26 4.99 1.55 0.06
C VAL A 26 4.54 0.63 1.18
N VAL A 27 3.91 -0.50 0.84
CA VAL A 27 3.42 -1.49 1.80
C VAL A 27 4.01 -2.85 1.47
N PHE A 28 4.66 -3.48 2.46
CA PHE A 28 5.23 -4.82 2.33
C PHE A 28 4.25 -5.88 2.86
N GLY A 29 3.60 -6.60 1.95
CA GLY A 29 2.62 -7.62 2.30
C GLY A 29 3.22 -8.77 3.11
N ALA A 30 4.45 -9.20 2.82
CA ALA A 30 5.12 -10.29 3.53
C ALA A 30 5.48 -9.97 4.99
N ARG A 31 5.41 -8.68 5.37
CA ARG A 31 5.61 -8.24 6.76
C ARG A 31 4.31 -8.15 7.54
N HIS A 32 3.16 -8.33 6.88
CA HIS A 32 1.88 -8.34 7.56
C HIS A 32 1.66 -9.71 8.24
N PHE A 33 1.44 -9.69 9.54
CA PHE A 33 1.02 -10.84 10.35
C PHE A 33 -0.23 -10.47 11.14
N GLN A 34 -1.28 -11.25 10.95
CA GLN A 34 -2.53 -11.08 11.68
C GLN A 34 -2.32 -11.35 13.18
N ASN A 35 -2.77 -10.42 14.03
CA ASN A 35 -2.88 -10.68 15.47
C ASN A 35 -4.26 -11.30 15.77
N LYS A 36 -4.26 -12.56 16.26
CA LYS A 36 -5.49 -13.35 16.46
C LYS A 36 -6.36 -12.85 17.62
N LEU A 37 -5.81 -12.11 18.58
CA LEU A 37 -6.51 -11.58 19.74
C LEU A 37 -6.66 -10.05 19.60
N GLY A 38 -7.84 -9.60 19.15
CA GLY A 38 -8.13 -8.16 19.01
C GLY A 38 -7.36 -7.43 17.90
N GLY A 39 -6.52 -8.13 17.14
CA GLY A 39 -5.62 -7.54 16.15
C GLY A 39 -6.30 -6.83 14.99
N LEU A 40 -7.54 -7.20 14.64
CA LEU A 40 -8.26 -6.56 13.54
C LEU A 40 -8.55 -5.08 13.84
N GLU A 41 -8.92 -4.73 15.08
CA GLU A 41 -9.20 -3.34 15.45
C GLU A 41 -7.91 -2.52 15.54
N GLU A 42 -6.82 -3.11 15.99
CA GLU A 42 -5.49 -2.47 15.93
C GLU A 42 -5.04 -2.26 14.48
N PHE A 43 -5.21 -3.26 13.62
CA PHE A 43 -4.93 -3.17 12.20
C PHE A 43 -5.74 -2.06 11.51
N LYS A 44 -7.05 -1.96 11.79
CA LYS A 44 -7.89 -0.86 11.28
C LYS A 44 -7.34 0.51 11.70
N ARG A 45 -6.99 0.69 12.98
CA ARG A 45 -6.37 1.92 13.46
C ARG A 45 -5.03 2.18 12.78
N TYR A 46 -4.25 1.15 12.49
CA TYR A 46 -2.97 1.28 11.79
C TYR A 46 -3.14 1.70 10.32
N VAL A 47 -4.17 1.17 9.63
CA VAL A 47 -4.54 1.62 8.28
C VAL A 47 -4.93 3.10 8.29
N VAL A 48 -5.80 3.52 9.20
CA VAL A 48 -6.19 4.93 9.37
C VAL A 48 -4.98 5.81 9.68
N PHE A 49 -4.13 5.40 10.62
CA PHE A 49 -2.88 6.08 10.96
C PHE A 49 -1.99 6.32 9.73
N GLY A 50 -1.77 5.28 8.93
CA GLY A 50 -0.97 5.36 7.72
C GLY A 50 -1.57 6.28 6.65
N LEU A 51 -2.89 6.21 6.45
CA LEU A 51 -3.61 7.06 5.50
C LEU A 51 -3.62 8.53 5.95
N ASP A 52 -3.82 8.81 7.24
CA ASP A 52 -3.77 10.17 7.79
C ASP A 52 -2.39 10.80 7.62
N LYS A 53 -1.33 10.03 7.94
CA LYS A 53 0.05 10.46 7.72
C LYS A 53 0.32 10.78 6.26
N LEU A 54 -0.16 9.93 5.35
CA LEU A 54 -0.02 10.16 3.90
C LEU A 54 -0.82 11.38 3.43
N CYS A 55 -2.04 11.55 3.92
CA CYS A 55 -2.90 12.68 3.59
C CYS A 55 -2.32 14.01 4.10
N SER A 56 -1.64 14.02 5.26
CA SER A 56 -0.99 15.21 5.80
C SER A 56 0.12 15.79 4.92
N ARG A 57 0.60 15.02 3.94
CA ARG A 57 1.64 15.40 2.97
C ARG A 57 1.09 15.81 1.61
N ILE A 58 -0.23 15.72 1.42
CA ILE A 58 -0.87 16.12 0.17
C ILE A 58 -0.73 17.64 0.01
N ALA A 59 -0.11 18.07 -1.09
CA ALA A 59 0.04 19.48 -1.41
C ALA A 59 -1.32 20.15 -1.66
N VAL A 60 -1.38 21.46 -1.44
CA VAL A 60 -2.59 22.26 -1.73
C VAL A 60 -3.01 22.06 -3.20
N GLY A 61 -4.27 21.69 -3.42
CA GLY A 61 -4.81 21.39 -4.75
C GLY A 61 -4.59 19.96 -5.24
N GLN A 62 -3.91 19.11 -4.48
CA GLN A 62 -3.90 17.67 -4.67
C GLN A 62 -4.88 17.01 -3.70
N GLU A 63 -5.40 15.84 -4.06
CA GLU A 63 -6.32 15.07 -3.20
C GLU A 63 -5.97 13.58 -3.16
N LYS A 64 -5.07 13.12 -4.03
CA LYS A 64 -4.82 11.70 -4.27
C LYS A 64 -3.42 11.29 -3.88
N PHE A 65 -3.28 9.99 -3.57
CA PHE A 65 -2.00 9.33 -3.32
C PHE A 65 -1.77 8.14 -4.26
N VAL A 66 -0.55 7.64 -4.29
CA VAL A 66 -0.16 6.42 -5.00
C VAL A 66 0.33 5.39 -3.99
N ALA A 67 0.01 4.11 -4.22
CA ALA A 67 0.48 3.01 -3.39
C ALA A 67 1.29 2.00 -4.20
N ILE A 68 2.37 1.48 -3.62
CA ILE A 68 3.12 0.32 -4.10
C ILE A 68 2.93 -0.79 -3.07
N GLY A 69 2.19 -1.84 -3.44
CA GLY A 69 2.05 -3.07 -2.66
C GLY A 69 3.09 -4.08 -3.12
N ASP A 70 4.09 -4.34 -2.28
CA ASP A 70 5.13 -5.32 -2.53
C ASP A 70 4.77 -6.65 -1.89
N LEU A 71 4.62 -7.68 -2.72
CA LEU A 71 4.23 -9.01 -2.30
C LEU A 71 5.40 -10.00 -2.32
N GLN A 72 6.64 -9.52 -2.40
CA GLN A 72 7.83 -10.38 -2.34
C GLN A 72 7.86 -11.13 -1.01
N GLY A 73 7.81 -12.47 -1.07
CA GLY A 73 7.78 -13.34 0.11
C GLY A 73 6.41 -13.48 0.77
N TRP A 74 5.35 -12.88 0.21
CA TRP A 74 4.00 -13.03 0.73
C TRP A 74 3.51 -14.47 0.55
N GLY A 75 2.89 -15.03 1.60
CA GLY A 75 2.32 -16.38 1.56
C GLY A 75 1.19 -16.59 2.56
N TYR A 76 0.87 -17.86 2.85
CA TYR A 76 -0.25 -18.24 3.72
C TYR A 76 -0.22 -17.57 5.10
N ALA A 77 0.96 -17.43 5.71
CA ALA A 77 1.10 -16.79 7.03
C ALA A 77 0.71 -15.30 7.02
N ASN A 78 0.83 -14.64 5.87
CA ASN A 78 0.55 -13.21 5.69
C ASN A 78 -0.84 -12.92 5.13
N SER A 79 -1.53 -13.96 4.64
CA SER A 79 -2.82 -13.83 3.98
C SER A 79 -3.94 -13.55 5.00
N ASP A 80 -4.28 -12.27 5.17
CA ASP A 80 -5.34 -11.81 6.06
C ASP A 80 -6.53 -11.25 5.26
N ILE A 81 -7.43 -12.13 4.81
CA ILE A 81 -8.64 -11.73 4.07
C ILE A 81 -9.49 -10.74 4.88
N ARG A 82 -9.59 -10.92 6.21
CA ARG A 82 -10.40 -10.04 7.07
C ARG A 82 -9.77 -8.66 7.17
N GLY A 83 -8.46 -8.59 7.33
CA GLY A 83 -7.69 -7.35 7.29
C GLY A 83 -7.85 -6.63 5.95
N TYR A 84 -7.69 -7.33 4.81
CA TYR A 84 -7.84 -6.71 3.49
C TYR A 84 -9.24 -6.13 3.26
N LEU A 85 -10.29 -6.86 3.65
CA LEU A 85 -11.66 -6.35 3.57
C LEU A 85 -11.86 -5.14 4.49
N ALA A 86 -11.30 -5.14 5.70
CA ALA A 86 -11.38 -4.00 6.60
C ALA A 86 -10.64 -2.77 6.04
N ALA A 87 -9.45 -2.94 5.46
CA ALA A 87 -8.71 -1.86 4.81
C ALA A 87 -9.47 -1.31 3.59
N LEU A 88 -10.10 -2.18 2.81
CA LEU A 88 -10.93 -1.80 1.67
C LEU A 88 -12.17 -1.02 2.11
N SER A 89 -12.87 -1.45 3.17
CA SER A 89 -13.97 -0.69 3.77
C SER A 89 -13.49 0.69 4.24
N ILE A 90 -12.34 0.78 4.92
CA ILE A 90 -11.79 2.08 5.35
C ILE A 90 -11.55 3.01 4.15
N LEU A 91 -10.92 2.51 3.09
CA LEU A 91 -10.66 3.29 1.87
C LEU A 91 -11.95 3.76 1.20
N GLN A 92 -12.97 2.91 1.15
CA GLN A 92 -14.25 3.25 0.50
C GLN A 92 -15.10 4.20 1.33
N ASP A 93 -15.14 4.02 2.65
CA ASP A 93 -16.06 4.74 3.54
C ASP A 93 -15.49 6.08 4.01
N TYR A 94 -14.18 6.15 4.28
CA TYR A 94 -13.54 7.33 4.90
C TYR A 94 -12.55 8.07 3.99
N TYR A 95 -11.98 7.39 2.99
CA TYR A 95 -11.03 7.98 2.04
C TYR A 95 -11.48 7.81 0.57
N PRO A 96 -12.77 8.06 0.24
CA PRO A 96 -13.29 7.78 -1.09
C PRO A 96 -12.53 8.56 -2.15
N GLU A 97 -12.22 7.88 -3.27
CA GLU A 97 -11.51 8.46 -4.42
C GLU A 97 -10.11 9.05 -4.15
N ARG A 98 -9.55 8.88 -2.94
CA ARG A 98 -8.19 9.32 -2.59
C ARG A 98 -7.10 8.45 -3.23
N LEU A 99 -7.35 7.16 -3.47
CA LEU A 99 -6.41 6.33 -4.22
C LEU A 99 -6.36 6.79 -5.68
N GLY A 100 -5.17 7.16 -6.14
CA GLY A 100 -4.89 7.57 -7.50
C GLY A 100 -4.39 6.42 -8.39
N LYS A 101 -3.53 5.54 -7.87
CA LYS A 101 -3.02 4.34 -8.54
C LYS A 101 -2.44 3.37 -7.48
N LEU A 102 -2.63 2.07 -7.68
CA LEU A 102 -2.02 1.02 -6.87
C LEU A 102 -1.18 0.10 -7.78
N PHE A 103 0.13 0.06 -7.56
CA PHE A 103 1.02 -0.90 -8.18
C PHE A 103 1.16 -2.13 -7.29
N LEU A 104 0.91 -3.32 -7.82
CA LEU A 104 1.20 -4.59 -7.16
C LEU A 104 2.45 -5.19 -7.82
N VAL A 105 3.53 -5.29 -7.07
CA VAL A 105 4.83 -5.81 -7.52
C VAL A 105 5.17 -7.12 -6.81
N HIS A 106 6.01 -7.94 -7.44
CA HIS A 106 6.44 -9.23 -6.89
C HIS A 106 5.26 -10.17 -6.52
N VAL A 107 4.16 -10.09 -7.27
CA VAL A 107 2.94 -10.83 -6.96
C VAL A 107 3.16 -12.33 -7.14
N PRO A 108 3.10 -13.15 -6.07
CA PRO A 108 3.29 -14.59 -6.20
C PRO A 108 2.01 -15.25 -6.74
N TYR A 109 2.12 -16.34 -7.50
CA TYR A 109 0.95 -17.01 -8.11
C TYR A 109 -0.15 -17.37 -7.09
N ILE A 110 0.23 -17.76 -5.88
CA ILE A 110 -0.69 -18.07 -4.78
C ILE A 110 -1.56 -16.88 -4.35
N PHE A 111 -1.07 -15.64 -4.50
CA PHE A 111 -1.85 -14.44 -4.20
C PHE A 111 -3.14 -14.38 -5.02
N MET A 112 -3.15 -14.95 -6.24
CA MET A 112 -4.34 -14.94 -7.10
C MET A 112 -5.53 -15.67 -6.48
N ALA A 113 -5.31 -16.63 -5.58
CA ALA A 113 -6.40 -17.28 -4.84
C ALA A 113 -7.05 -16.30 -3.85
N ALA A 114 -6.25 -15.59 -3.05
CA ALA A 114 -6.75 -14.55 -2.15
C ALA A 114 -7.39 -13.40 -2.94
N TRP A 115 -6.77 -12.99 -4.05
CA TRP A 115 -7.29 -11.96 -4.95
C TRP A 115 -8.70 -12.27 -5.45
N LYS A 116 -8.97 -13.51 -5.87
CA LYS A 116 -10.31 -13.93 -6.29
C LYS A 116 -11.38 -13.75 -5.21
N ILE A 117 -10.99 -13.90 -3.93
CA ILE A 117 -11.90 -13.71 -2.79
C ILE A 117 -12.15 -12.21 -2.54
N ILE A 118 -11.11 -11.38 -2.65
CA ILE A 118 -11.19 -9.94 -2.33
C ILE A 118 -11.81 -9.14 -3.48
N TYR A 119 -11.54 -9.52 -4.73
CA TYR A 119 -11.90 -8.79 -5.94
C TYR A 119 -13.38 -8.40 -6.07
N PRO A 120 -14.37 -9.26 -5.70
CA PRO A 120 -15.78 -8.89 -5.74
C PRO A 120 -16.14 -7.68 -4.86
N PHE A 121 -15.40 -7.48 -3.77
CA PHE A 121 -15.65 -6.40 -2.80
C PHE A 121 -15.04 -5.06 -3.21
N ILE A 122 -14.16 -5.05 -4.22
CA ILE A 122 -13.51 -3.83 -4.70
C ILE A 122 -14.44 -3.10 -5.66
N ASP A 123 -14.68 -1.80 -5.41
CA ASP A 123 -15.47 -0.98 -6.31
C ASP A 123 -14.83 -0.84 -7.71
N ASN A 124 -15.66 -0.52 -8.71
CA ASN A 124 -15.25 -0.46 -10.11
C ASN A 124 -14.22 0.64 -10.41
N LYS A 125 -14.20 1.75 -9.64
CA LYS A 125 -13.21 2.82 -9.83
C LYS A 125 -11.87 2.37 -9.27
N THR A 126 -11.84 1.72 -8.11
CA THR A 126 -10.62 1.17 -7.53
C THR A 126 -10.03 0.08 -8.41
N LYS A 127 -10.83 -0.86 -8.94
CA LYS A 127 -10.35 -1.89 -9.89
C LYS A 127 -9.54 -1.32 -11.05
N LYS A 128 -9.99 -0.21 -11.64
CA LYS A 128 -9.31 0.47 -12.77
C LYS A 128 -7.97 1.11 -12.40
N LYS A 129 -7.69 1.30 -11.11
CA LYS A 129 -6.47 1.93 -10.58
C LYS A 129 -5.39 0.91 -10.24
N ILE A 130 -5.70 -0.39 -10.26
CA ILE A 130 -4.80 -1.47 -9.87
C ILE A 130 -4.00 -1.94 -11.07
N VAL A 131 -2.68 -1.93 -10.93
CA VAL A 131 -1.72 -2.33 -11.94
C VAL A 131 -0.89 -3.47 -11.38
N PHE A 132 -1.05 -4.67 -11.93
CA PHE A 132 -0.14 -5.79 -11.68
C PHE A 132 1.10 -5.60 -12.54
N VAL A 133 2.27 -5.52 -11.91
CA VAL A 133 3.53 -5.24 -12.59
C VAL A 133 4.33 -6.53 -12.72
N GLU A 134 4.78 -6.84 -13.95
CA GLU A 134 5.66 -7.99 -14.19
C GLU A 134 7.02 -7.78 -13.51
N ASN A 135 7.55 -8.81 -12.83
CA ASN A 135 8.78 -8.70 -12.04
C ASN A 135 9.98 -8.14 -12.83
N LYS A 136 10.14 -8.55 -14.09
CA LYS A 136 11.23 -8.06 -14.97
C LYS A 136 11.09 -6.57 -15.37
N ASN A 137 9.90 -6.00 -15.22
CA ASN A 137 9.55 -4.65 -15.67
C ASN A 137 9.25 -3.69 -14.51
N ILE A 138 9.49 -4.09 -13.25
CA ILE A 138 9.14 -3.26 -12.07
C ILE A 138 9.73 -1.85 -12.18
N LYS A 139 11.04 -1.74 -12.41
CA LYS A 139 11.70 -0.42 -12.54
C LYS A 139 11.11 0.39 -13.69
N SER A 140 11.03 -0.18 -14.89
CA SER A 140 10.57 0.55 -16.08
C SER A 140 9.13 1.02 -15.93
N THR A 141 8.23 0.18 -15.43
CA THR A 141 6.82 0.54 -15.23
C THR A 141 6.63 1.59 -14.15
N LEU A 142 7.34 1.48 -13.02
CA LEU A 142 7.25 2.50 -11.97
C LEU A 142 7.80 3.85 -12.44
N LEU A 143 8.84 3.85 -13.28
CA LEU A 143 9.43 5.07 -13.86
C LEU A 143 8.52 5.79 -14.86
N GLU A 144 7.45 5.16 -15.35
CA GLU A 144 6.43 5.84 -16.17
C GLU A 144 5.72 6.93 -15.35
N ASP A 145 5.37 6.64 -14.09
CA ASP A 145 4.64 7.54 -13.20
C ASP A 145 5.50 8.25 -12.16
N ILE A 146 6.69 7.72 -11.82
CA ILE A 146 7.52 8.19 -10.70
C ILE A 146 8.91 8.57 -11.24
N ASP A 147 9.41 9.76 -10.91
CA ASP A 147 10.78 10.14 -11.30
C ASP A 147 11.81 9.27 -10.57
N GLU A 148 12.94 8.96 -11.21
CA GLU A 148 13.97 8.09 -10.63
C GLU A 148 14.50 8.63 -9.28
N SER A 149 14.54 9.96 -9.13
CA SER A 149 14.92 10.63 -7.88
C SER A 149 13.90 10.49 -6.76
N GLN A 150 12.64 10.13 -7.07
CA GLN A 150 11.55 9.94 -6.13
C GLN A 150 11.22 8.46 -5.91
N LEU A 151 11.70 7.56 -6.78
CA LEU A 151 11.48 6.12 -6.68
C LEU A 151 12.34 5.49 -5.57
N PRO A 152 11.81 4.51 -4.80
CA PRO A 152 12.60 3.77 -3.81
C PRO A 152 13.84 3.11 -4.41
N GLN A 153 14.95 3.14 -3.68
CA GLN A 153 16.19 2.44 -4.07
C GLN A 153 15.99 0.94 -4.34
N ILE A 154 15.12 0.29 -3.56
CA ILE A 154 14.80 -1.13 -3.72
C ILE A 154 14.09 -1.47 -5.04
N TYR A 155 13.53 -0.47 -5.73
CA TYR A 155 12.94 -0.61 -7.07
C TYR A 155 13.84 0.02 -8.16
N GLY A 156 15.11 0.27 -7.82
CA GLY A 156 16.11 0.84 -8.73
C GLY A 156 16.04 2.35 -8.90
N GLY A 157 15.37 3.07 -7.99
CA GLY A 157 15.42 4.52 -7.87
C GLY A 157 16.57 5.02 -7.00
N ARG A 158 16.46 6.25 -6.48
CA ARG A 158 17.53 6.89 -5.68
C ARG A 158 17.13 7.25 -4.25
N LEU A 159 15.84 7.27 -3.93
CA LEU A 159 15.34 7.77 -2.66
C LEU A 159 15.20 6.61 -1.65
N PRO A 160 15.87 6.66 -0.48
CA PRO A 160 15.66 5.67 0.57
C PRO A 160 14.22 5.70 1.11
N LEU A 161 13.73 4.53 1.53
CA LEU A 161 12.44 4.40 2.17
C LEU A 161 12.46 5.04 3.56
N VAL A 162 11.35 5.70 3.92
CA VAL A 162 11.18 6.29 5.26
C VAL A 162 10.04 5.58 5.99
N PRO A 163 10.27 4.93 7.14
CA PRO A 163 9.21 4.28 7.89
C PRO A 163 8.07 5.25 8.23
N ILE A 164 6.81 4.79 8.12
CA ILE A 164 5.63 5.67 8.29
C ILE A 164 5.56 6.34 9.67
N HIS A 165 6.12 5.70 10.69
CA HIS A 165 6.11 6.17 12.07
C HIS A 165 7.23 7.17 12.39
N GLU A 166 8.17 7.37 11.46
CA GLU A 166 9.25 8.37 11.57
C GLU A 166 8.93 9.66 10.80
N CYS A 167 7.76 9.75 10.15
CA CYS A 167 7.33 10.87 9.32
C CYS A 167 6.42 11.89 10.03
#